data_AF-A0A257MI12-F1
#
_entry.id   AF-A0A257MI12-F1
#
_cell.length_a   1.000
_cell.length_b   1.000
_cell.length_c   1.000
_cell.angle_alpha   90.00
_cell.angle_beta   90.00
_cell.angle_gamma   90.00
#
_symmetry.space_group_name_H-M   'P 1'
#
loop_
_entity.id
_entity.type
_entity.pdbx_description
1 polymer ?
#
loop_
_entity_poly.entity_id
_entity_poly.type
_entity_poly.pdbx_seq_one_letter_code
_entity_poly.pdbx_strand_id
1 'polypeptide(L)' 'VRELLDEFHAAGFGGLIKIGQESEPLLGCPVGPGKIGIAFYAGVNGVVAGEEIGARIRTAPISILVDYASTCNLR' A
#
# COMPACT_ATOMS: atom_id res chain seq x y z
N VAL A 1 9.24 -5.65 13.37
CA VAL A 1 8.35 -5.14 12.29
C VAL A 1 8.28 -3.63 12.27
N ARG A 2 8.14 -2.92 13.40
CA ARG A 2 8.07 -1.45 13.42
C ARG A 2 9.32 -0.80 12.83
N GLU A 3 10.51 -1.19 13.28
CA GLU A 3 11.78 -0.70 12.73
C GLU A 3 11.89 -0.91 11.21
N LEU A 4 11.50 -2.08 10.71
CA LEU A 4 11.48 -2.36 9.27
C LEU A 4 10.49 -1.47 8.51
N LEU A 5 9.36 -1.12 9.13
CA LEU A 5 8.38 -0.21 8.54
C LEU A 5 8.88 1.25 8.56
N ASP A 6 9.68 1.62 9.57
CA ASP A 6 10.34 2.92 9.63
C ASP A 6 11.42 3.01 8.53
N GLU A 7 12.22 1.96 8.33
CA GLU A 7 13.18 1.85 7.22
C GLU A 7 12.48 1.90 5.85
N PHE A 8 11.36 1.19 5.70
CA PHE A 8 10.53 1.22 4.49
C PHE A 8 10.05 2.65 4.17
N HIS A 9 9.60 3.38 5.19
CA HIS A 9 9.22 4.78 5.02
C HIS A 9 10.41 5.67 4.67
N ALA A 10 11.56 5.47 5.32
CA ALA A 10 12.80 6.21 5.05
C ALA A 10 13.33 5.96 3.63
N ALA A 11 13.08 4.77 3.06
CA ALA A 11 13.38 4.45 1.67
C ALA A 11 12.41 5.11 0.65
N GLY A 12 11.42 5.88 1.12
CA GLY A 12 10.48 6.63 0.28
C GLY A 12 9.19 5.87 -0.05
N PHE A 13 8.96 4.71 0.55
CA PHE A 13 7.71 3.99 0.37
C PHE A 13 6.62 4.51 1.33
N GLY A 14 5.51 4.98 0.75
CA GLY A 14 4.30 5.30 1.50
C GLY A 14 3.39 4.09 1.69
N GLY A 15 2.18 4.31 2.21
CA GLY A 15 1.15 3.28 2.25
C GLY A 15 0.75 2.84 3.64
N LEU A 16 1.61 2.94 4.64
CA LEU A 16 1.27 2.50 6.01
C LEU A 16 0.18 3.40 6.60
N ILE A 17 -0.96 2.81 6.96
CA ILE A 17 -2.08 3.51 7.59
C ILE A 17 -2.06 3.30 9.10
N LYS A 18 -2.01 2.04 9.53
CA LYS A 18 -2.14 1.67 10.94
C LYS A 18 -1.57 0.29 11.24
N ILE A 19 -0.97 0.16 12.41
CA ILE A 19 -0.60 -1.13 13.03
C ILE A 19 -1.58 -1.36 14.18
N GLY A 20 -2.29 -2.49 14.17
CA GLY A 20 -3.21 -2.89 15.23
C GLY A 20 -2.50 -3.54 16.41
N GLN A 21 -3.26 -3.78 17.49
CA GLN A 21 -2.80 -4.64 18.58
C GLN A 21 -3.07 -6.11 18.27
N GLU A 22 -2.56 -6.99 19.13
CA GLU A 22 -2.76 -8.43 18.99
C GLU A 22 -4.24 -8.82 19.09
N SER A 23 -4.71 -9.62 18.13
CA SER A 23 -6.08 -10.15 18.05
C SER A 23 -7.19 -9.09 17.98
N GLU A 24 -6.86 -7.81 17.87
CA GLU A 24 -7.84 -6.73 17.69
C GLU A 24 -8.21 -6.54 16.22
N PRO A 25 -9.51 -6.39 15.89
CA PRO A 25 -9.92 -6.01 14.55
C PRO A 25 -9.26 -4.72 14.08
N LEU A 26 -8.82 -4.68 12.82
CA LEU A 26 -8.17 -3.52 12.22
C LEU A 26 -9.02 -2.99 11.07
N LEU A 27 -9.48 -1.75 11.17
CA LEU A 27 -10.34 -1.09 10.17
C LEU A 27 -11.59 -1.91 9.81
N GLY A 28 -12.19 -2.57 10.81
CA GLY A 28 -13.36 -3.44 10.63
C GLY A 28 -13.04 -4.84 10.10
N CYS A 29 -11.78 -5.13 9.75
CA CYS A 29 -11.34 -6.46 9.34
C CYS A 29 -10.93 -7.29 10.58
N PRO A 30 -11.39 -8.55 10.71
CA PRO A 30 -10.99 -9.42 11.81
C PRO A 30 -9.51 -9.78 11.72
N VAL A 31 -8.84 -9.83 12.88
CA VAL A 31 -7.46 -10.30 13.00
C VAL A 31 -7.48 -11.61 13.79
N GLY A 32 -6.76 -12.62 13.29
CA GLY A 32 -6.74 -13.94 13.92
C GLY A 32 -6.03 -13.91 15.30
N PRO A 33 -6.34 -14.88 16.19
CA PRO A 33 -5.65 -14.99 17.48
C PRO A 33 -4.14 -15.05 17.33
N GLY A 34 -3.41 -14.33 18.19
CA GLY A 34 -1.94 -14.30 18.16
C GLY A 34 -1.33 -13.51 17.01
N LYS A 35 -2.14 -12.76 16.24
CA LYS A 35 -1.68 -11.95 15.09
C LYS A 35 -1.95 -10.47 15.33
N ILE A 36 -1.21 -9.63 14.62
CA ILE A 36 -1.51 -8.20 14.49
C ILE A 36 -2.01 -7.91 13.08
N GLY A 37 -2.92 -6.96 12.96
CA GLY A 37 -3.27 -6.38 11.67
C GLY A 37 -2.25 -5.29 11.28
N ILE A 38 -1.92 -5.20 9.99
CA ILE A 38 -1.17 -4.07 9.44
C ILE A 38 -1.90 -3.58 8.19
N ALA A 39 -2.40 -2.35 8.23
CA ALA A 39 -3.18 -1.76 7.16
C ALA A 39 -2.30 -0.92 6.25
N PHE A 40 -2.36 -1.22 4.95
CA PHE A 40 -1.63 -0.52 3.90
C PHE A 40 -2.57 -0.11 2.76
N TYR A 41 -2.34 1.06 2.17
CA TYR A 41 -2.82 1.36 0.82
C TYR A 41 -1.69 1.14 -0.19
N ALA A 42 -2.01 0.53 -1.33
CA ALA A 42 -1.06 0.30 -2.41
C ALA A 42 -1.78 0.10 -3.75
N GLY A 43 -1.04 0.29 -4.85
CA GLY A 43 -1.50 -0.07 -6.18
C GLY A 43 -2.14 1.09 -6.93
N VAL A 44 -3.46 1.05 -7.11
CA VAL A 44 -4.16 1.80 -8.17
C VAL A 44 -4.83 3.10 -7.72
N ASN A 45 -4.63 3.57 -6.48
CA ASN A 45 -5.28 4.79 -5.99
C ASN A 45 -5.07 6.00 -6.91
N GLY A 46 -3.86 6.20 -7.44
CA GLY A 46 -3.58 7.28 -8.40
C GLY A 46 -4.30 7.10 -9.75
N VAL A 47 -4.44 5.84 -10.21
CA VAL A 47 -5.20 5.52 -11.42
C VAL A 47 -6.70 5.80 -11.21
N VAL A 48 -7.25 5.42 -10.06
CA VAL A 48 -8.65 5.70 -9.69
C VAL A 48 -8.88 7.21 -9.58
N ALA A 49 -7.98 7.96 -8.95
CA ALA A 49 -8.09 9.42 -8.89
C ALA A 49 -8.12 10.06 -10.29
N GLY A 50 -7.35 9.53 -11.24
CA GLY A 50 -7.40 9.95 -12.65
C GLY A 50 -8.77 9.69 -13.29
N GLU A 51 -9.38 8.55 -13.00
CA GLU A 51 -10.72 8.21 -13.46
C GLU A 51 -11.79 9.12 -12.85
N GLU A 52 -11.67 9.43 -11.55
CA GLU A 52 -12.59 10.33 -10.82
C GLU A 52 -12.60 11.76 -11.39
N ILE A 53 -11.51 12.22 -12.02
CA ILE A 53 -11.44 13.52 -12.70
C ILE A 53 -11.78 13.45 -14.20
N GLY A 54 -12.28 12.30 -14.68
CA GLY A 54 -12.83 12.14 -16.02
C GLY A 54 -11.88 11.50 -17.04
N ALA A 55 -10.69 11.03 -16.65
CA ALA A 55 -9.84 10.26 -17.55
C ALA A 55 -10.45 8.87 -17.80
N ARG A 56 -10.48 8.42 -19.06
CA ARG A 56 -10.88 7.04 -19.37
C ARG A 56 -9.69 6.12 -19.20
N ILE A 57 -9.67 5.37 -18.10
CA ILE A 57 -8.57 4.45 -17.78
C ILE A 57 -9.08 3.01 -17.76
N ARG A 58 -8.24 2.06 -18.20
CA ARG A 58 -8.48 0.63 -18.10
C ARG A 58 -7.34 0.00 -17.32
N THR A 59 -7.67 -0.69 -16.23
CA THR A 59 -6.70 -1.48 -15.46
C THR A 59 -6.60 -2.91 -16.03
N ALA A 60 -5.43 -3.52 -15.83
CA ALA A 60 -5.16 -4.91 -16.17
C ALA A 60 -4.42 -5.58 -15.00
N PRO A 61 -4.48 -6.92 -14.87
CA PRO A 61 -3.70 -7.64 -13.87
C PRO A 61 -2.20 -7.35 -14.01
N ILE A 62 -1.47 -7.39 -12.89
CA ILE A 62 -0.02 -7.23 -12.87
C ILE A 62 0.62 -8.34 -13.71
N SER A 63 1.37 -7.96 -14.74
CA SER A 63 1.96 -8.89 -15.72
C SER A 63 3.43 -8.64 -16.02
N ILE A 64 4.06 -7.65 -15.35
CA ILE A 64 5.45 -7.25 -15.60
C ILE A 64 6.22 -7.07 -14.29
N LEU A 65 7.52 -7.33 -14.37
CA LEU A 65 8.51 -6.88 -13.38
C LEU A 65 9.18 -5.62 -13.92
N VAL A 66 9.32 -4.61 -13.06
CA VAL A 66 9.97 -3.34 -13.39
C VAL A 66 11.10 -3.13 -12.40
N ASP A 67 12.28 -2.75 -12.90
CA ASP A 67 13.37 -2.33 -12.04
C ASP A 67 12.97 -1.06 -11.28
N TYR A 68 13.02 -1.11 -9.95
CA TYR A 68 12.65 0.01 -9.10
C TYR A 68 13.48 1.26 -9.43
N ALA A 69 14.76 1.12 -9.78
CA ALA A 69 15.61 2.26 -10.12
C ALA A 69 15.07 3.06 -11.33
N SER A 70 14.30 2.41 -12.21
CA SER A 70 13.68 3.07 -13.37
C SER A 70 12.44 3.91 -13.03
N THR A 71 11.85 3.75 -11.83
CA THR A 71 10.61 4.44 -11.42
C THR A 71 10.87 5.70 -10.58
N CYS A 72 12.10 5.92 -10.12
CA CYS A 72 12.47 7.01 -9.21
C CYS A 72 12.29 8.43 -9.78
N ASN A 73 12.03 8.56 -11.09
CA ASN A 73 11.86 9.83 -11.79
C ASN A 73 10.39 10.25 -11.99
N LEU A 74 9.42 9.51 -11.45
CA LEU A 74 7.98 9.81 -11.56
C LEU A 74 7.48 10.82 -10.50
N ARG A 75 8.35 11.73 -10.03
CA ARG A 75 8.00 12.72 -9.00
C ARG A 75 7.16 13.87 -9.55
#